data_AF-A0A7V8SZK2-F1
#
_entry.id   AF-A0A7V8SZK2-F1
#
_cell.length_a   1.000
_cell.length_b   1.000
_cell.length_c   1.000
_cell.angle_alpha   90.00
_cell.angle_beta   90.00
_cell.angle_gamma   90.00
#
_symmetry.space_group_name_H-M   'P 1'
#
loop_
_entity.id
_entity.type
_entity.pdbx_description
1 polymer ?
#
loop_
_entity_poly.entity_id
_entity_poly.type
_entity_poly.pdbx_seq_one_letter_code
_entity_poly.pdbx_strand_id
1 'polypeptide(L)'
;MALVTYEEVRPWARAIKLRTSLGPHAGVMPPWFVEKDIGIQKFKNDPSLTDEEIAKIGLWVNNGAPRGNPADMPPPLNFDDSDKWSIGEPDLVLKSKEVMVPATGPDWWGDVGLIPTGLTEDRYVSAVEVREINDIPKTGPTKTVGGRFVFHHMTYVSLVPGERDANSADEGATSWPIHEVG
;
A
#
# COMPACT_ATOMS: atom_id res chain seq x y z
N MET A 1 -0.23 3.82 -17.25
CA MET A 1 -0.47 2.52 -17.91
C MET A 1 -0.43 1.47 -16.82
N ALA A 2 -1.46 0.63 -16.70
CA ALA A 2 -1.65 -0.23 -15.53
C ALA A 2 -0.97 -1.61 -15.65
N LEU A 3 -0.59 -2.04 -16.87
CA LEU A 3 0.04 -3.34 -17.15
C LEU A 3 -0.87 -4.54 -16.77
N VAL A 4 -2.18 -4.40 -17.00
CA VAL A 4 -3.20 -5.38 -16.58
C VAL A 4 -3.64 -6.33 -17.69
N THR A 5 -3.35 -6.00 -18.95
CA THR A 5 -3.65 -6.86 -20.11
C THR A 5 -2.38 -7.34 -20.81
N TYR A 6 -2.48 -8.45 -21.55
CA TYR A 6 -1.36 -8.94 -22.38
C TYR A 6 -0.90 -7.87 -23.38
N GLU A 7 -1.84 -7.16 -24.00
CA GLU A 7 -1.58 -6.11 -24.98
C GLU A 7 -0.82 -4.93 -24.37
N GLU A 8 -1.09 -4.59 -23.11
CA GLU A 8 -0.34 -3.57 -22.36
C GLU A 8 1.05 -4.04 -21.96
N VAL A 9 1.21 -5.31 -21.57
CA VAL A 9 2.48 -5.86 -21.06
C VAL A 9 3.46 -6.21 -22.19
N ARG A 10 2.96 -6.77 -23.31
CA ARG A 10 3.79 -7.29 -24.41
C ARG A 10 4.85 -6.30 -24.93
N PRO A 11 4.55 -5.00 -25.15
CA PRO A 11 5.56 -4.03 -25.60
C PRO A 11 6.76 -3.90 -24.65
N TRP A 12 6.58 -4.21 -23.36
CA TRP A 12 7.60 -4.08 -22.32
C TRP A 12 8.38 -5.37 -22.07
N ALA A 13 8.09 -6.46 -22.79
CA ALA A 13 8.72 -7.77 -22.58
C ALA A 13 10.26 -7.71 -22.49
N ARG A 14 10.92 -6.97 -23.39
CA ARG A 14 12.38 -6.80 -23.36
C ARG A 14 12.87 -6.06 -22.12
N ALA A 15 12.14 -5.03 -21.68
CA ALA A 15 12.47 -4.28 -20.47
C ALA A 15 12.27 -5.13 -19.21
N ILE A 16 11.20 -5.94 -19.17
CA ILE A 16 10.92 -6.88 -18.08
C ILE A 16 12.09 -7.86 -17.95
N LYS A 17 12.46 -8.57 -19.04
CA LYS A 17 13.60 -9.49 -19.03
C LYS A 17 14.89 -8.82 -18.54
N LEU A 18 15.21 -7.65 -19.09
CA LEU A 18 16.40 -6.91 -18.71
C LEU A 18 16.40 -6.63 -17.21
N ARG A 19 15.31 -6.03 -16.69
CA ARG A 19 15.21 -5.66 -15.29
C ARG A 19 15.26 -6.88 -14.38
N THR A 20 14.53 -7.97 -14.66
CA THR A 20 14.56 -9.15 -13.79
C THR A 20 15.90 -9.88 -13.78
N SER A 21 16.67 -9.80 -14.88
CA SER A 21 17.97 -10.49 -14.99
C SER A 21 19.15 -9.78 -14.32
N LEU A 22 18.99 -8.50 -13.96
CA LEU A 22 20.09 -7.71 -13.41
C LEU A 22 20.35 -8.02 -11.92
N GLY A 23 19.48 -8.76 -11.25
CA GLY A 23 19.67 -9.18 -9.85
C GLY A 23 19.30 -8.10 -8.81
N PRO A 24 19.60 -8.34 -7.53
CA PRO A 24 19.18 -7.48 -6.42
C PRO A 24 20.07 -6.22 -6.30
N HIS A 25 20.00 -5.33 -7.29
CA HIS A 25 20.72 -4.04 -7.28
C HIS A 25 19.77 -2.85 -7.29
N ALA A 26 20.17 -1.74 -6.66
CA ALA A 26 19.38 -0.52 -6.63
C ALA A 26 18.89 -0.11 -8.04
N GLY A 27 17.59 0.13 -8.18
CA GLY A 27 16.95 0.45 -9.46
C GLY A 27 16.63 -0.75 -10.34
N VAL A 28 16.75 -1.97 -9.86
CA VAL A 28 16.40 -3.22 -10.57
C VAL A 28 15.13 -3.85 -9.99
N MET A 29 14.40 -4.62 -10.80
CA MET A 29 13.17 -5.32 -10.38
C MET A 29 13.47 -6.81 -10.08
N PRO A 30 12.85 -7.41 -9.05
CA PRO A 30 12.08 -6.77 -7.98
C PRO A 30 12.99 -5.87 -7.13
N PRO A 31 12.48 -4.74 -6.58
CA PRO A 31 13.27 -3.84 -5.74
C PRO A 31 13.47 -4.44 -4.33
N TRP A 32 14.23 -5.53 -4.27
CA TRP A 32 14.44 -6.34 -3.07
C TRP A 32 15.91 -6.72 -2.93
N PHE A 33 16.67 -5.86 -2.25
CA PHE A 33 18.14 -5.91 -2.16
C PHE A 33 18.62 -6.70 -0.94
N VAL A 34 18.02 -7.86 -0.70
CA VAL A 34 18.36 -8.71 0.44
C VAL A 34 19.69 -9.41 0.23
N GLU A 35 20.51 -9.40 1.28
CA GLU A 35 21.74 -10.19 1.37
C GLU A 35 21.40 -11.66 1.61
N LYS A 36 21.70 -12.50 0.62
CA LYS A 36 21.33 -13.93 0.61
C LYS A 36 22.38 -14.83 1.29
N ASP A 37 23.53 -14.27 1.68
CA ASP A 37 24.61 -15.06 2.27
C ASP A 37 24.84 -14.76 3.76
N ILE A 38 24.19 -13.73 4.32
CA ILE A 38 24.41 -13.26 5.70
C ILE A 38 23.09 -12.97 6.40
N GLY A 39 22.91 -13.50 7.61
CA GLY A 39 21.78 -13.15 8.48
C GLY A 39 20.48 -13.88 8.15
N ILE A 40 19.36 -13.16 8.15
CA ILE A 40 18.02 -13.74 7.93
C ILE A 40 17.85 -14.10 6.46
N GLN A 41 17.64 -15.39 6.19
CA GLN A 41 17.55 -15.93 4.83
C GLN A 41 16.14 -16.32 4.38
N LYS A 42 15.16 -16.20 5.27
CA LYS A 42 13.77 -16.55 4.97
C LYS A 42 12.86 -15.45 5.46
N PHE A 43 12.36 -14.67 4.51
CA PHE A 43 11.38 -13.64 4.77
C PHE A 43 9.98 -14.21 4.53
N LYS A 44 9.05 -13.87 5.42
CA LYS A 44 7.64 -14.06 5.13
C LYS A 44 7.28 -13.14 3.95
N ASN A 45 6.69 -13.69 2.90
CA ASN A 45 6.35 -12.98 1.65
C ASN A 45 7.58 -12.41 0.90
N ASP A 46 8.66 -13.19 0.79
CA ASP A 46 9.82 -12.83 -0.04
C ASP A 46 9.41 -12.56 -1.51
N PRO A 47 9.56 -11.33 -2.02
CA PRO A 47 9.16 -10.97 -3.37
C PRO A 47 10.25 -11.26 -4.43
N SER A 48 11.37 -11.87 -4.05
CA SER A 48 12.44 -12.21 -5.00
C SER A 48 12.00 -13.31 -5.97
N LEU A 49 12.55 -13.23 -7.18
CA LEU A 49 12.45 -14.30 -8.16
C LEU A 49 13.59 -15.28 -7.96
N THR A 50 13.27 -16.57 -8.03
CA THR A 50 14.26 -17.65 -8.15
C THR A 50 14.94 -17.61 -9.52
N ASP A 51 16.12 -18.21 -9.62
CA ASP A 51 16.84 -18.33 -10.91
C ASP A 51 15.98 -19.03 -11.98
N GLU A 52 15.16 -20.00 -11.57
CA GLU A 52 14.22 -20.70 -12.44
C GLU A 52 13.14 -19.76 -12.98
N GLU A 53 12.56 -18.90 -12.13
CA GLU A 53 11.56 -17.92 -12.54
C GLU A 53 12.14 -16.86 -13.47
N ILE A 54 13.35 -16.36 -13.18
CA ILE A 54 14.08 -15.44 -14.05
C ILE A 54 14.33 -16.09 -15.42
N ALA A 55 14.76 -17.35 -15.43
CA ALA A 55 14.98 -18.10 -16.67
C ALA A 55 13.68 -18.30 -17.47
N LYS A 56 12.55 -18.60 -16.80
CA LYS A 56 11.23 -18.72 -17.44
C LYS A 56 10.81 -17.42 -18.12
N ILE A 57 10.95 -16.28 -17.43
CA ILE A 57 10.66 -14.96 -18.00
C ILE A 57 11.57 -14.71 -19.21
N GLY A 58 12.87 -14.97 -19.08
CA GLY A 58 13.84 -14.81 -20.16
C GLY A 58 13.50 -15.64 -21.39
N LEU A 59 13.11 -16.90 -21.19
CA LEU A 59 12.71 -17.82 -22.25
C LEU A 59 11.43 -17.35 -22.96
N TRP A 60 10.41 -16.94 -22.19
CA TRP A 60 9.17 -16.40 -22.75
C TRP A 60 9.44 -15.20 -23.66
N VAL A 61 10.27 -14.25 -23.22
CA VAL A 61 10.65 -13.07 -24.02
C VAL A 61 11.44 -13.48 -25.26
N ASN A 62 12.39 -14.41 -25.14
CA ASN A 62 13.21 -14.89 -26.26
C ASN A 62 12.36 -15.56 -27.35
N ASN A 63 11.28 -16.23 -26.97
CA ASN A 63 10.33 -16.87 -27.90
C ASN A 63 9.30 -15.90 -28.48
N GLY A 64 9.52 -14.58 -28.35
CA GLY A 64 8.62 -13.56 -28.91
C GLY A 64 7.45 -13.18 -28.00
N ALA A 65 7.53 -13.51 -26.71
CA ALA A 65 6.50 -13.21 -25.71
C ALA A 65 5.10 -13.72 -26.10
N PRO A 66 4.94 -15.01 -26.47
CA PRO A 66 3.66 -15.53 -26.94
C PRO A 66 2.57 -15.38 -25.88
N ARG A 67 1.35 -15.06 -26.33
CA ARG A 67 0.18 -15.06 -25.46
C ARG A 67 -0.13 -16.50 -25.05
N GLY A 68 -0.36 -16.73 -23.76
CA GLY A 68 -0.87 -18.01 -23.28
C GLY A 68 -2.29 -18.29 -23.81
N ASN A 69 -2.82 -19.47 -23.54
CA ASN A 69 -4.20 -19.81 -23.90
C ASN A 69 -5.19 -18.88 -23.15
N PRO A 70 -6.04 -18.11 -23.85
CA PRO A 70 -7.01 -17.23 -23.21
C PRO A 70 -8.01 -17.96 -22.31
N ALA A 71 -8.26 -19.26 -22.53
CA ALA A 71 -9.15 -20.05 -21.68
C ALA A 71 -8.56 -20.38 -20.30
N ASP A 72 -7.23 -20.31 -20.16
CA ASP A 72 -6.53 -20.53 -18.88
C ASP A 72 -6.31 -19.21 -18.12
N MET A 73 -6.81 -18.09 -18.64
CA MET A 73 -6.61 -16.78 -18.05
C MET A 73 -7.48 -16.64 -16.79
N PRO A 74 -6.93 -16.16 -15.65
CA PRO A 74 -7.75 -15.85 -14.49
C PRO A 74 -8.78 -14.76 -14.85
N PRO A 75 -9.90 -14.68 -14.11
CA PRO A 75 -10.80 -13.54 -14.21
C PRO A 75 -10.04 -12.22 -14.07
N PRO A 76 -10.38 -11.18 -14.84
CA PRO A 76 -9.77 -9.86 -14.67
C PRO A 76 -9.88 -9.38 -13.22
N LEU A 77 -8.80 -8.79 -12.70
CA LEU A 77 -8.83 -8.12 -11.41
C LEU A 77 -9.88 -7.00 -11.44
N ASN A 78 -10.79 -7.02 -10.48
CA ASN A 78 -11.70 -5.91 -10.26
C ASN A 78 -11.04 -4.97 -9.24
N PHE A 79 -10.47 -3.88 -9.73
CA PHE A 79 -10.01 -2.79 -8.87
C PHE A 79 -11.24 -2.02 -8.42
N ASP A 80 -11.61 -2.18 -7.15
CA ASP A 80 -12.75 -1.48 -6.59
C ASP A 80 -12.40 0.00 -6.41
N ASP A 81 -12.78 0.81 -7.40
CA ASP A 81 -12.65 2.28 -7.35
C ASP A 81 -13.81 2.93 -6.57
N SER A 82 -14.68 2.12 -5.93
CA SER A 82 -15.81 2.66 -5.18
C SER A 82 -15.38 3.22 -3.83
N ASP A 83 -16.13 4.23 -3.38
CA ASP A 83 -15.97 4.83 -2.05
C ASP A 83 -16.59 3.93 -0.95
N LYS A 84 -16.39 2.62 -1.03
CA LYS A 84 -16.88 1.64 -0.05
C LYS A 84 -15.77 1.24 0.92
N TRP A 85 -16.18 0.65 2.03
CA TRP A 85 -15.28 0.00 2.98
C TRP A 85 -14.84 -1.35 2.41
N SER A 86 -13.54 -1.63 2.43
CA SER A 86 -12.94 -2.83 1.83
C SER A 86 -12.98 -4.04 2.76
N ILE A 87 -13.04 -3.83 4.08
CA ILE A 87 -13.09 -4.90 5.09
C ILE A 87 -14.51 -5.28 5.55
N GLY A 88 -15.54 -4.71 4.91
CA GLY A 88 -16.96 -4.89 5.27
C GLY A 88 -17.59 -3.63 5.87
N GLU A 89 -18.86 -3.71 6.25
CA GLU A 89 -19.56 -2.59 6.89
C GLU A 89 -19.01 -2.37 8.31
N PRO A 90 -18.54 -1.16 8.67
CA PRO A 90 -17.97 -0.90 9.99
C PRO A 90 -19.06 -0.72 11.05
N ASP A 91 -18.82 -1.28 12.24
CA ASP A 91 -19.67 -1.07 13.42
C ASP A 91 -19.51 0.33 14.03
N LEU A 92 -18.36 0.97 13.81
CA LEU A 92 -18.02 2.29 14.34
C LEU A 92 -17.25 3.10 13.29
N VAL A 93 -17.77 4.27 12.95
CA VAL A 93 -17.10 5.22 12.04
C VAL A 93 -16.73 6.48 12.82
N LEU A 94 -15.44 6.76 12.91
CA LEU A 94 -14.90 7.98 13.51
C LEU A 94 -14.51 8.96 12.41
N LYS A 95 -14.92 10.21 12.55
CA LYS A 95 -14.63 11.27 11.57
C LYS A 95 -13.71 12.30 12.21
N SER A 96 -12.58 12.56 11.57
CA SER A 96 -11.71 13.68 11.93
C SER A 96 -12.36 15.01 11.60
N LYS A 97 -11.76 16.09 12.10
CA LYS A 97 -12.07 17.43 11.63
C LYS A 97 -11.55 17.59 10.20
N GLU A 98 -12.19 18.45 9.43
CA GLU A 98 -11.66 18.88 8.14
C GLU A 98 -10.30 19.55 8.34
N VAL A 99 -9.34 19.17 7.50
CA VAL A 99 -7.99 19.74 7.48
C VAL A 99 -7.80 20.41 6.15
N MET A 100 -7.51 21.72 6.17
CA MET A 100 -7.16 22.47 4.97
C MET A 100 -5.67 22.34 4.70
N VAL A 101 -5.31 21.66 3.62
CA VAL A 101 -3.92 21.50 3.21
C VAL A 101 -3.61 22.43 2.03
N PRO A 102 -2.61 23.32 2.13
CA PRO A 102 -2.20 24.18 1.03
C PRO A 102 -1.78 23.34 -0.19
N ALA A 103 -2.16 23.76 -1.39
CA ALA A 103 -1.80 23.07 -2.64
C ALA A 103 -0.29 23.00 -2.89
N THR A 104 0.49 23.91 -2.30
CA THR A 104 1.95 23.95 -2.38
C THR A 104 2.50 24.25 -1.00
N GLY A 105 3.44 23.42 -0.55
CA GLY A 105 4.14 23.58 0.72
C GLY A 105 5.11 22.42 0.97
N PRO A 106 5.98 22.54 1.98
CA PRO A 106 6.71 21.39 2.50
C PRO A 106 5.76 20.41 3.19
N ASP A 107 6.25 19.20 3.48
CA ASP A 107 5.51 18.21 4.28
C ASP A 107 5.09 18.81 5.63
N TRP A 108 3.82 18.58 5.99
CA TRP A 108 3.26 19.00 7.26
C TRP A 108 3.15 17.80 8.20
N TRP A 109 3.61 17.99 9.44
CA TRP A 109 3.54 17.01 10.52
C TRP A 109 2.77 17.61 11.68
N GLY A 110 1.64 17.02 12.03
CA GLY A 110 0.81 17.51 13.13
C GLY A 110 -0.34 16.58 13.50
N ASP A 111 -1.05 16.97 14.54
CA ASP A 111 -2.16 16.21 15.11
C ASP A 111 -3.50 16.65 14.49
N VAL A 112 -4.36 15.68 14.15
CA VAL A 112 -5.73 15.92 13.63
C VAL A 112 -6.77 16.15 14.74
N GLY A 113 -6.33 16.10 16.00
CA GLY A 113 -7.09 16.28 17.21
C GLY A 113 -7.67 14.99 17.77
N LEU A 114 -8.19 15.07 19.00
CA LEU A 114 -8.93 13.99 19.63
C LEU A 114 -10.31 13.83 18.99
N ILE A 115 -10.67 12.60 18.66
CA ILE A 115 -11.99 12.22 18.13
C ILE A 115 -12.69 11.36 19.18
N PRO A 116 -13.83 11.80 19.73
CA PRO A 116 -14.55 11.00 20.72
C PRO A 116 -15.13 9.74 20.06
N THR A 117 -14.83 8.58 20.63
CA THR A 117 -15.32 7.28 20.11
C THR A 117 -16.82 7.08 20.39
N GLY A 118 -17.33 7.69 21.47
CA GLY A 118 -18.69 7.46 21.96
C GLY A 118 -18.91 6.11 22.64
N LEU A 119 -17.86 5.27 22.76
CA LEU A 119 -17.92 4.01 23.47
C LEU A 119 -18.01 4.25 24.98
N THR A 120 -18.95 3.58 25.63
CA THR A 120 -19.17 3.65 27.10
C THR A 120 -18.73 2.38 27.82
N GLU A 121 -18.21 1.40 27.09
CA GLU A 121 -17.73 0.12 27.58
C GLU A 121 -16.56 -0.35 26.71
N ASP A 122 -15.77 -1.28 27.25
CA ASP A 122 -14.63 -1.85 26.55
C ASP A 122 -15.08 -2.72 25.37
N ARG A 123 -14.34 -2.63 24.26
CA ARG A 123 -14.61 -3.39 23.04
C ARG A 123 -13.31 -3.93 22.45
N TYR A 124 -13.38 -5.12 21.87
CA TYR A 124 -12.31 -5.67 21.04
C TYR A 124 -12.47 -5.19 19.60
N VAL A 125 -11.35 -4.80 19.00
CA VAL A 125 -11.29 -4.41 17.58
C VAL A 125 -10.73 -5.57 16.78
N SER A 126 -11.52 -6.07 15.82
CA SER A 126 -11.11 -7.16 14.93
C SER A 126 -10.32 -6.64 13.72
N ALA A 127 -10.67 -5.45 13.22
CA ALA A 127 -10.04 -4.81 12.07
C ALA A 127 -10.27 -3.29 12.12
N VAL A 128 -9.39 -2.56 11.45
CA VAL A 128 -9.48 -1.10 11.28
C VAL A 128 -9.21 -0.78 9.81
N GLU A 129 -9.99 0.14 9.26
CA GLU A 129 -9.75 0.72 7.93
C GLU A 129 -9.78 2.23 8.07
N VAL A 130 -8.80 2.90 7.45
CA VAL A 130 -8.75 4.35 7.35
C VAL A 130 -9.14 4.75 5.94
N ARG A 131 -10.07 5.70 5.85
CA ARG A 131 -10.53 6.24 4.58
C ARG A 131 -10.27 7.73 4.54
N GLU A 132 -9.45 8.14 3.58
CA GLU A 132 -9.27 9.55 3.26
C GLU A 132 -10.42 10.03 2.39
N ILE A 133 -11.03 11.15 2.77
CA ILE A 133 -12.02 11.86 1.98
C ILE A 133 -11.47 13.26 1.71
N ASN A 134 -11.26 13.58 0.45
CA ASN A 134 -10.76 14.89 0.02
C ASN A 134 -11.51 15.39 -1.22
N ASP A 135 -11.30 16.67 -1.55
CA ASP A 135 -11.92 17.37 -2.67
C ASP A 135 -11.05 17.36 -3.94
N ILE A 136 -9.98 16.56 -3.98
CA ILE A 136 -9.10 16.45 -5.15
C ILE A 136 -9.86 15.68 -6.24
N PRO A 137 -10.11 16.28 -7.42
CA PRO A 137 -10.93 15.65 -8.47
C PRO A 137 -10.37 14.29 -8.83
N LYS A 138 -11.17 13.23 -8.98
CA LYS A 138 -10.68 11.86 -9.28
C LYS A 138 -10.11 11.68 -10.70
N THR A 139 -10.33 12.63 -11.60
CA THR A 139 -9.87 12.61 -13.01
C THR A 139 -8.87 13.74 -13.26
N GLY A 140 -7.62 13.41 -13.62
CA GLY A 140 -6.54 14.39 -13.81
C GLY A 140 -5.14 13.77 -13.65
N PRO A 141 -4.08 14.36 -14.22
CA PRO A 141 -2.73 13.82 -14.14
C PRO A 141 -2.16 13.94 -12.72
N THR A 142 -1.53 12.88 -12.21
CA THR A 142 -0.79 12.89 -10.94
C THR A 142 0.71 12.93 -11.24
N LYS A 143 1.49 13.56 -10.35
CA LYS A 143 2.96 13.57 -10.39
C LYS A 143 3.58 12.78 -9.23
N THR A 144 2.76 12.23 -8.36
CA THR A 144 3.13 11.49 -7.15
C THR A 144 2.72 10.01 -7.27
N VAL A 145 3.49 9.15 -6.62
CA VAL A 145 3.15 7.74 -6.38
C VAL A 145 2.10 7.71 -5.25
N GLY A 146 1.14 6.78 -5.30
CA GLY A 146 0.10 6.63 -4.27
C GLY A 146 -1.27 7.19 -4.63
N GLY A 147 -1.40 8.00 -5.68
CA GLY A 147 -2.70 8.55 -6.10
C GLY A 147 -2.97 9.95 -5.53
N ARG A 148 -4.23 10.27 -5.22
CA ARG A 148 -4.71 11.60 -4.80
C ARG A 148 -4.89 11.69 -3.29
N PHE A 149 -3.94 11.16 -2.53
CA PHE A 149 -3.97 11.22 -1.08
C PHE A 149 -3.18 12.44 -0.59
N VAL A 150 -3.66 13.00 0.51
CA VAL A 150 -3.03 14.11 1.23
C VAL A 150 -2.21 13.55 2.39
N PHE A 151 -2.63 12.44 3.01
CA PHE A 151 -1.90 11.80 4.09
C PHE A 151 -0.96 10.71 3.54
N HIS A 152 0.35 10.84 3.79
CA HIS A 152 1.33 9.79 3.48
C HIS A 152 1.36 8.75 4.61
N HIS A 153 1.55 9.20 5.85
CA HIS A 153 1.51 8.38 7.06
C HIS A 153 0.58 9.01 8.10
N MET A 154 -0.21 8.18 8.78
CA MET A 154 -0.94 8.56 9.98
C MET A 154 -0.77 7.50 11.06
N THR A 155 -0.19 7.91 12.18
CA THR A 155 -0.22 7.16 13.42
C THR A 155 -1.40 7.62 14.25
N TYR A 156 -2.07 6.68 14.91
CA TYR A 156 -3.23 6.98 15.74
C TYR A 156 -3.33 5.97 16.86
N VAL A 157 -3.84 6.45 17.99
CA VAL A 157 -4.01 5.68 19.21
C VAL A 157 -5.40 5.94 19.77
N SER A 158 -5.97 4.96 20.45
CA SER A 158 -7.12 5.17 21.32
C SER A 158 -6.68 5.24 22.77
N LEU A 159 -7.18 6.22 23.51
CA LEU A 159 -6.87 6.44 24.92
C LEU A 159 -8.13 6.81 25.70
N VAL A 160 -8.13 6.59 27.00
CA VAL A 160 -9.15 7.11 27.91
C VAL A 160 -8.76 8.54 28.34
N PRO A 161 -9.63 9.55 28.14
CA PRO A 161 -9.33 10.91 28.54
C PRO A 161 -9.01 11.02 30.04
N GLY A 162 -7.92 11.71 30.38
CA GLY A 162 -7.48 11.89 31.76
C GLY A 162 -6.51 10.82 32.29
N GLU A 163 -6.31 9.73 31.56
CA GLU A 163 -5.30 8.70 31.88
C GLU A 163 -3.93 8.95 31.20
N ARG A 164 -3.75 10.14 30.62
CA ARG A 164 -2.48 10.53 29.98
C ARG A 164 -1.49 11.02 31.03
N ASP A 165 -0.63 10.13 31.52
CA ASP A 165 0.48 10.51 32.38
C ASP A 165 1.59 11.20 31.55
N ALA A 166 2.09 12.34 32.02
CA ALA A 166 3.08 13.14 31.29
C ALA A 166 4.47 12.48 31.18
N ASN A 167 4.66 11.31 31.81
CA ASN A 167 5.95 10.61 31.93
C ASN A 167 5.92 9.14 31.49
N SER A 168 4.83 8.62 30.92
CA SER A 168 4.80 7.26 30.35
C SER A 168 4.50 7.32 28.86
N ALA A 169 5.47 6.87 28.06
CA ALA A 169 5.14 6.39 26.73
C ALA A 169 4.32 5.10 26.92
N ASP A 170 3.05 5.16 26.52
CA ASP A 170 2.24 4.02 26.07
C ASP A 170 1.50 3.11 27.07
N GLU A 171 1.42 3.38 28.39
CA GLU A 171 0.70 2.45 29.30
C GLU A 171 -0.85 2.57 29.28
N GLY A 172 -1.43 3.62 28.70
CA GLY A 172 -2.89 3.84 28.63
C GLY A 172 -3.47 3.98 27.22
N ALA A 173 -2.64 3.81 26.19
CA ALA A 173 -3.03 4.03 24.80
C ALA A 173 -2.87 2.74 23.98
N THR A 174 -3.90 2.36 23.25
CA THR A 174 -3.82 1.28 22.26
C THR A 174 -3.40 1.88 20.92
N SER A 175 -2.23 1.46 20.42
CA SER A 175 -1.75 1.84 19.09
C SER A 175 -2.33 0.94 18.01
N TRP A 176 -2.62 1.52 16.85
CA TRP A 176 -3.20 0.84 15.71
C TRP A 176 -2.21 0.75 14.55
N PRO A 177 -2.42 -0.15 13.57
CA PRO A 177 -1.58 -0.20 12.38
C PRO A 177 -1.48 1.18 11.73
N ILE A 178 -0.26 1.58 11.37
CA ILE A 178 0.00 2.85 10.71
C ILE A 178 -0.78 2.85 9.40
N HIS A 179 -1.56 3.90 9.18
CA HIS A 179 -2.12 4.14 7.86
C HIS A 179 -1.00 4.70 6.99
N GLU A 180 -0.61 3.93 5.97
CA GLU A 180 0.39 4.31 5.00
C GLU A 180 -0.23 4.26 3.60
N VAL A 181 0.06 5.26 2.78
CA VAL A 181 -0.31 5.27 1.36
C VAL A 181 0.95 5.03 0.53
N GLY A 182 1.01 3.87 -0.10
CA GLY A 182 2.10 3.43 -1.00
C GLY A 182 1.60 2.51 -2.08
#